data_AF-A0A3D5Y5B6-F1
#
_entry.id   AF-A0A3D5Y5B6-F1
#
_cell.length_a   1.000
_cell.length_b   1.000
_cell.length_c   1.000
_cell.angle_alpha   90.00
_cell.angle_beta   90.00
_cell.angle_gamma   90.00
#
_symmetry.space_group_name_H-M   'P 1'
#
loop_
_entity.id
_entity.type
_entity.pdbx_description
1 polymer ?
#
loop_
_entity_poly.entity_id
_entity_poly.type
_entity_poly.pdbx_seq_one_letter_code
_entity_poly.pdbx_strand_id
1 'polypeptide(L)'
;MSSEALTTTGYIKHHLQNLTFGQHPDGSWGLAHGAAEAREMGFWAIHLDTMFWSVFLGALFLWVFRKAAVKATAETPSGFLNFVEWVIEFVDENVRSTFSHKNDLVAPLALTLFVWVLLMNTMDLVPVDWIPQIAQL
;
A
#
# COMPACT_ATOMS: atom_id res chain seq x y z
N MET A 1 16.23 -17.23 -26.61
CA MET A 1 15.39 -16.07 -26.30
C MET A 1 16.34 -14.90 -26.10
N SER A 2 16.37 -13.95 -27.04
CA SER A 2 17.40 -12.92 -27.13
C SER A 2 17.39 -12.01 -25.90
N SER A 3 18.55 -11.85 -25.28
CA SER A 3 18.84 -10.75 -24.36
C SER A 3 18.74 -9.44 -25.14
N GLU A 4 17.57 -8.81 -25.16
CA GLU A 4 17.46 -7.43 -25.60
C GLU A 4 18.33 -6.57 -24.68
N ALA A 5 19.22 -5.76 -25.27
CA ALA A 5 20.04 -4.84 -24.52
C ALA A 5 19.13 -3.91 -23.71
N LEU A 6 19.23 -3.98 -22.38
CA LEU A 6 18.51 -3.12 -21.43
C LEU A 6 18.95 -1.67 -21.65
N THR A 7 18.31 -0.98 -22.61
CA THR A 7 18.46 0.47 -22.74
C THR A 7 17.84 1.11 -21.50
N THR A 8 18.48 2.13 -20.93
CA THR A 8 17.96 2.85 -19.74
C THR A 8 16.52 3.31 -19.95
N THR A 9 16.17 3.71 -21.18
CA THR A 9 14.80 4.08 -21.57
C THR A 9 13.83 2.89 -21.54
N GLY A 10 14.25 1.70 -21.99
CA GLY A 10 13.44 0.49 -21.92
C GLY A 10 13.18 0.04 -20.48
N TYR A 11 14.20 0.10 -19.63
CA TYR A 11 14.09 -0.17 -18.19
C TYR A 11 13.08 0.76 -17.51
N ILE A 12 13.20 2.07 -17.72
CA ILE A 12 12.27 3.06 -17.15
C ILE A 12 10.83 2.78 -17.60
N LYS A 13 10.62 2.48 -18.89
CA LYS A 13 9.28 2.20 -19.42
C LYS A 13 8.68 0.91 -18.87
N HIS A 14 9.51 -0.11 -18.59
CA HIS A 14 9.06 -1.35 -17.98
C HIS A 14 8.65 -1.15 -16.51
N HIS A 15 9.41 -0.37 -15.74
CA HIS A 15 9.10 -0.08 -14.33
C HIS A 15 7.91 0.86 -14.12
N LEU A 16 7.52 1.62 -15.14
CA LEU A 16 6.32 2.47 -15.11
C LEU A 16 5.04 1.74 -15.54
N GLN A 17 5.11 0.43 -15.80
CA GLN A 17 3.96 -0.39 -16.18
C GLN A 17 3.36 -1.10 -14.97
N ASN A 18 2.06 -0.91 -14.77
CA ASN A 18 1.30 -1.64 -13.77
C ASN A 18 0.77 -2.96 -14.34
N LEU A 19 0.71 -3.99 -13.49
CA LEU A 19 0.03 -5.25 -13.78
C LEU A 19 -1.49 -4.99 -13.84
N THR A 20 -2.04 -4.93 -15.05
CA THR A 20 -3.42 -4.51 -15.29
C THR A 20 -4.26 -5.66 -15.80
N PHE A 21 -5.44 -5.89 -15.19
CA PHE A 21 -6.43 -6.87 -15.62
C PHE A 21 -7.66 -6.16 -16.17
N GLY A 22 -8.13 -6.56 -17.34
CA GLY A 22 -9.29 -5.92 -17.96
C GLY A 22 -9.80 -6.68 -19.17
N GLN A 23 -10.80 -6.09 -19.81
CA GLN A 23 -11.39 -6.65 -21.03
C GLN A 23 -10.65 -6.09 -22.24
N HIS A 24 -10.09 -6.96 -23.07
CA HIS A 24 -9.47 -6.59 -24.33
C HIS A 24 -10.55 -6.17 -25.35
N PRO A 25 -10.17 -5.42 -26.41
CA PRO A 25 -11.11 -4.99 -27.46
C PRO A 25 -11.81 -6.15 -28.20
N ASP A 26 -11.25 -7.37 -28.14
CA ASP A 26 -11.82 -8.59 -28.72
C ASP A 26 -12.90 -9.24 -27.82
N GLY A 27 -13.17 -8.67 -26.65
CA GLY A 27 -14.12 -9.15 -25.66
C GLY A 27 -13.55 -10.17 -24.68
N SER A 28 -12.28 -10.59 -24.83
CA SER A 28 -11.61 -11.51 -23.92
C SER A 28 -11.17 -10.79 -22.64
N TRP A 29 -11.13 -11.52 -21.52
CA TRP A 29 -10.63 -11.01 -20.24
C TRP A 29 -9.23 -11.54 -20.00
N GLY A 30 -8.28 -10.65 -19.73
CA GLY A 30 -6.88 -11.02 -19.64
C GLY A 30 -6.03 -10.00 -18.88
N LEU A 31 -4.77 -10.39 -18.66
CA LEU A 31 -3.73 -9.50 -18.15
C LEU A 31 -3.08 -8.76 -19.31
N ALA A 32 -2.89 -7.46 -19.15
CA ALA A 32 -2.18 -6.64 -20.11
C ALA A 32 -0.70 -7.01 -20.09
N HIS A 33 -0.13 -7.33 -21.25
CA HIS A 33 1.30 -7.61 -21.41
C HIS A 33 2.10 -6.35 -21.82
N GLY A 34 1.46 -5.18 -21.80
CA GLY A 34 2.13 -3.89 -22.01
C GLY A 34 1.24 -2.67 -21.78
N ALA A 35 1.86 -1.49 -21.72
CA ALA A 35 1.17 -0.21 -21.50
C ALA A 35 0.12 0.14 -22.56
N ALA A 36 0.27 -0.36 -23.79
CA ALA A 36 -0.69 -0.14 -24.87
C ALA A 36 -1.98 -0.94 -24.63
N GLU A 37 -1.86 -2.25 -24.35
CA GLU A 37 -2.99 -3.13 -24.04
C GLU A 37 -3.73 -2.67 -22.77
N ALA A 38 -3.00 -2.25 -21.74
CA ALA A 38 -3.61 -1.74 -20.50
C ALA A 38 -4.46 -0.47 -20.75
N ARG A 39 -4.09 0.38 -21.72
CA ARG A 39 -4.87 1.56 -22.10
C ARG A 39 -6.09 1.20 -22.96
N GLU A 40 -5.96 0.19 -23.81
CA GLU A 40 -7.05 -0.29 -24.67
C GLU A 40 -8.17 -0.97 -23.88
N MET A 41 -7.88 -1.53 -22.70
CA MET A 41 -8.88 -2.12 -21.79
C MET A 41 -9.89 -1.10 -21.23
N GLY A 42 -9.65 0.20 -21.40
CA GLY A 42 -10.59 1.26 -21.05
C GLY A 42 -10.86 1.38 -19.54
N PHE A 43 -12.06 1.83 -19.18
CA PHE A 43 -12.44 2.13 -17.78
C PHE A 43 -12.45 0.90 -16.86
N TRP A 44 -12.62 -0.31 -17.40
CA TRP A 44 -12.68 -1.56 -16.64
C TRP A 44 -11.31 -2.22 -16.42
N ALA A 45 -10.23 -1.47 -16.63
CA ALA A 45 -8.87 -1.89 -16.36
C ALA A 45 -8.53 -1.72 -14.86
N ILE A 46 -8.30 -2.84 -14.17
CA ILE A 46 -7.96 -2.87 -12.73
C ILE A 46 -6.45 -3.09 -12.58
N HIS A 47 -5.78 -2.18 -11.87
CA HIS A 47 -4.37 -2.33 -11.50
C HIS A 47 -4.24 -3.32 -10.32
N LEU A 48 -3.93 -4.57 -10.64
CA LEU A 48 -3.88 -5.66 -9.68
C LEU A 48 -2.77 -5.49 -8.65
N ASP A 49 -1.61 -5.01 -9.08
CA ASP A 49 -0.46 -4.75 -8.23
C ASP A 49 -0.77 -3.71 -7.14
N THR A 50 -1.31 -2.57 -7.55
CA THR A 50 -1.63 -1.44 -6.68
C THR A 50 -2.77 -1.82 -5.73
N MET A 51 -3.79 -2.51 -6.24
CA MET A 51 -4.89 -3.03 -5.43
C MET A 51 -4.42 -4.06 -4.41
N PHE A 52 -3.57 -5.00 -4.82
CA PHE A 52 -3.02 -6.03 -3.94
C PHE A 52 -2.24 -5.40 -2.79
N TRP A 53 -1.29 -4.50 -3.09
CA TRP A 53 -0.49 -3.86 -2.06
C TRP A 53 -1.31 -2.96 -1.14
N SER A 54 -2.29 -2.22 -1.67
CA SER A 54 -3.19 -1.39 -0.86
C SER A 54 -3.98 -2.23 0.16
N VAL A 55 -4.60 -3.32 -0.30
CA VAL A 55 -5.38 -4.22 0.56
C VAL A 55 -4.49 -4.98 1.53
N PHE A 56 -3.33 -5.47 1.08
CA PHE A 56 -2.37 -6.18 1.92
C PHE A 56 -1.87 -5.29 3.07
N LEU A 57 -1.45 -4.05 2.77
CA LEU A 57 -0.99 -3.10 3.79
C LEU A 57 -2.12 -2.69 4.74
N GLY A 58 -3.33 -2.50 4.24
CA GLY A 58 -4.50 -2.23 5.08
C GLY A 58 -4.80 -3.38 6.04
N ALA A 59 -4.75 -4.63 5.56
CA ALA A 59 -4.94 -5.81 6.38
C ALA A 59 -3.80 -5.98 7.41
N LEU A 60 -2.54 -5.70 7.00
CA LEU A 60 -1.38 -5.73 7.88
C LEU A 60 -1.52 -4.71 9.00
N PHE A 61 -1.90 -3.46 8.69
CA PHE A 61 -2.20 -2.42 9.67
C PHE A 61 -3.23 -2.89 10.70
N LEU A 62 -4.39 -3.37 10.24
CA LEU A 62 -5.45 -3.84 11.13
C LEU A 62 -4.97 -5.01 12.01
N TRP A 63 -4.16 -5.91 11.47
CA TRP A 63 -3.60 -7.04 12.20
C TRP A 63 -2.59 -6.59 13.28
N VAL A 64 -1.70 -5.65 12.96
CA VAL A 64 -0.72 -5.08 13.91
C VAL A 64 -1.44 -4.35 15.05
N PHE A 65 -2.39 -3.47 14.73
CA PHE A 65 -3.15 -2.72 15.73
C PHE A 65 -4.06 -3.61 16.57
N ARG A 66 -4.67 -4.65 15.97
CA ARG A 66 -5.41 -5.66 16.73
C ARG A 66 -4.50 -6.39 17.72
N LYS A 67 -3.28 -6.76 17.31
CA LYS A 67 -2.31 -7.39 18.22
C LYS A 67 -1.91 -6.47 19.36
N ALA A 68 -1.70 -5.18 19.09
CA ALA A 68 -1.42 -4.19 20.13
C ALA A 68 -2.60 -4.04 21.10
N ALA A 69 -3.82 -3.90 20.59
CA ALA A 69 -5.02 -3.75 21.40
C ALA A 69 -5.29 -4.96 22.33
N VAL A 70 -5.08 -6.18 21.84
CA VAL A 70 -5.27 -7.40 22.66
C VAL A 70 -4.15 -7.61 23.68
N LYS A 71 -2.93 -7.12 23.40
CA LYS A 71 -1.78 -7.23 24.30
C LYS A 71 -1.60 -6.03 25.23
N ALA A 72 -2.44 -5.01 25.12
CA ALA A 72 -2.36 -3.82 25.96
C ALA A 72 -2.52 -4.21 27.43
N THR A 73 -1.49 -3.96 28.24
CA THR A 73 -1.46 -4.22 29.68
C THR A 73 -1.16 -2.91 30.42
N ALA A 74 -1.93 -2.62 31.47
CA ALA A 74 -1.82 -1.35 32.20
C ALA A 74 -0.52 -1.19 33.02
N GLU A 75 0.13 -2.29 33.41
CA GLU A 75 1.18 -2.24 34.44
C GLU A 75 2.62 -2.26 33.88
N THR A 76 2.87 -2.88 32.73
CA THR A 76 4.21 -2.92 32.11
C THR A 76 4.13 -2.89 30.58
N PRO A 77 4.12 -1.71 29.93
CA PRO A 77 4.12 -1.64 28.48
C PRO A 77 5.46 -2.14 27.92
N SER A 78 5.41 -3.15 27.05
CA SER A 78 6.56 -3.51 26.21
C SER A 78 6.88 -2.37 25.24
N GLY A 79 8.13 -2.24 24.78
CA GLY A 79 8.54 -1.14 23.90
C GLY A 79 7.68 -0.98 22.64
N PHE A 80 7.14 -2.09 22.09
CA PHE A 80 6.21 -2.05 20.96
C PHE A 80 4.85 -1.43 21.31
N LEU A 81 4.30 -1.70 22.50
CA LEU A 81 3.03 -1.12 22.93
C LEU A 81 3.18 0.39 23.14
N ASN A 82 4.28 0.83 23.76
CA ASN A 82 4.58 2.25 23.96
C ASN A 82 4.67 3.00 22.62
N PHE A 83 5.25 2.39 21.59
CA PHE A 83 5.28 2.98 20.25
C PHE A 83 3.87 3.14 19.64
N VAL A 84 3.02 2.12 19.77
CA VAL A 84 1.64 2.18 19.25
C VAL A 84 0.81 3.23 20.00
N GLU A 85 0.96 3.31 21.33
CA GLU A 85 0.32 4.31 22.17
C GLU A 85 0.72 5.73 21.76
N TRP A 86 2.02 5.98 21.61
CA TRP A 86 2.55 7.25 21.12
C TRP A 86 1.97 7.66 19.76
N VAL A 87 1.82 6.72 18.82
CA VAL A 87 1.18 7.00 17.51
C VAL A 87 -0.28 7.38 17.68
N ILE A 88 -1.03 6.69 18.54
CA ILE A 88 -2.45 6.97 18.78
C ILE A 88 -2.63 8.34 19.42
N GLU A 89 -1.84 8.66 20.45
CA GLU A 89 -1.85 9.97 21.10
C GLU A 89 -1.51 11.09 20.12
N PHE A 90 -0.46 10.91 19.32
CA PHE A 90 -0.09 11.86 18.27
C PHE A 90 -1.25 12.15 17.32
N VAL A 91 -1.95 11.12 16.86
CA VAL A 91 -3.11 11.31 15.96
C VAL A 91 -4.27 11.98 16.70
N ASP A 92 -4.59 11.58 17.92
CA ASP A 92 -5.68 12.17 18.71
C ASP A 92 -5.45 13.66 18.99
N GLU A 93 -4.22 14.05 19.34
CA GLU A 93 -3.83 15.45 19.54
C GLU A 93 -4.01 16.29 18.26
N ASN A 94 -3.55 15.76 17.11
CA ASN A 94 -3.70 16.44 15.81
C ASN A 94 -5.19 16.61 15.43
N VAL A 95 -6.00 15.58 15.66
CA VAL A 95 -7.44 15.61 15.41
C VAL A 95 -8.12 16.65 16.31
N ARG A 96 -7.85 16.64 17.62
CA ARG A 96 -8.43 17.59 18.58
C ARG A 96 -8.03 19.03 18.30
N SER A 97 -6.81 19.25 17.81
CA SER A 97 -6.35 20.58 17.41
C SER A 97 -7.10 21.11 16.20
N THR A 98 -7.60 20.23 15.31
CA THR A 98 -8.27 20.60 14.06
C THR A 98 -9.79 20.59 14.18
N PHE A 99 -10.35 19.69 14.99
CA PHE A 99 -11.78 19.44 15.11
C PHE A 99 -12.24 19.58 16.57
N SER A 100 -13.08 20.59 16.82
CA SER A 100 -13.52 20.98 18.17
C SER A 100 -14.80 20.27 18.65
N HIS A 101 -15.49 19.54 17.79
CA HIS A 101 -16.74 18.86 18.12
C HIS A 101 -16.48 17.41 18.55
N LYS A 102 -17.37 16.84 19.36
CA LYS A 102 -17.28 15.42 19.73
C LYS A 102 -17.89 14.55 18.63
N ASN A 103 -17.05 13.79 17.94
CA ASN A 103 -17.47 12.74 17.02
C ASN A 103 -16.53 11.54 17.16
N ASP A 104 -17.09 10.42 17.65
CA ASP A 104 -16.34 9.20 17.96
C ASP A 104 -15.79 8.49 16.71
N LEU A 105 -16.23 8.87 15.51
CA LEU A 105 -15.72 8.32 14.25
C LEU A 105 -14.51 9.08 13.70
N VAL A 106 -14.30 10.34 14.09
CA VAL A 106 -13.25 11.18 13.49
C VAL A 106 -11.86 10.70 13.89
N ALA A 107 -11.65 10.41 15.17
CA ALA A 107 -10.37 9.90 15.67
C ALA A 107 -9.95 8.57 15.03
N PRO A 108 -10.79 7.51 14.98
CA PRO A 108 -10.40 6.25 14.35
C PRO A 108 -10.22 6.38 12.84
N LEU A 109 -11.00 7.21 12.14
CA LEU A 109 -10.81 7.46 10.71
C LEU A 109 -9.46 8.16 10.45
N ALA A 110 -9.13 9.20 11.22
CA ALA A 110 -7.86 9.89 11.09
C ALA A 110 -6.66 8.95 11.34
N LEU A 111 -6.77 8.07 12.34
CA LEU A 111 -5.76 7.04 12.60
C LEU A 111 -5.58 6.11 11.41
N THR A 112 -6.69 5.62 10.83
CA THR A 112 -6.61 4.74 9.66
C THR A 112 -5.97 5.44 8.46
N LEU A 113 -6.36 6.68 8.17
CA LEU A 113 -5.80 7.44 7.04
C LEU A 113 -4.31 7.73 7.25
N PHE A 114 -3.93 8.19 8.44
CA PHE A 114 -2.54 8.51 8.77
C PHE A 114 -1.64 7.29 8.60
N VAL A 115 -1.97 6.18 9.28
CA VAL A 115 -1.11 4.99 9.26
C VAL A 115 -1.14 4.31 7.90
N TRP A 116 -2.30 4.22 7.24
CA TRP A 116 -2.40 3.52 5.96
C TRP A 116 -1.67 4.26 4.84
N VAL A 117 -1.80 5.59 4.77
CA VAL A 117 -1.05 6.42 3.81
C VAL A 117 0.44 6.39 4.13
N LEU A 118 0.83 6.46 5.41
CA LEU A 118 2.24 6.31 5.81
C LEU A 118 2.82 4.97 5.33
N LEU A 119 2.09 3.87 5.48
CA LEU A 119 2.53 2.55 5.02
C LEU A 119 2.66 2.47 3.49
N MET A 120 1.70 3.02 2.74
CA MET A 120 1.78 3.09 1.28
C MET A 120 2.99 3.91 0.82
N ASN A 121 3.26 5.04 1.47
CA ASN A 121 4.44 5.86 1.16
C ASN A 121 5.75 5.19 1.61
N THR A 122 5.73 4.43 2.70
CA THR A 122 6.91 3.69 3.18
C THR A 122 7.32 2.57 2.21
N MET A 123 6.36 1.99 1.47
CA MET A 123 6.68 1.04 0.39
C MET A 123 7.55 1.65 -0.70
N ASP A 124 7.42 2.95 -0.98
CA ASP A 124 8.26 3.65 -1.96
C ASP A 124 9.72 3.82 -1.48
N LEU A 125 9.95 3.76 -0.17
CA LEU A 125 11.30 3.76 0.41
C LEU A 125 11.98 2.39 0.34
N VAL A 126 11.20 1.31 0.18
CA VAL A 126 11.76 -0.04 0.05
C VAL A 126 12.28 -0.18 -1.39
N PRO A 127 13.58 -0.49 -1.59
CA PRO A 127 14.13 -0.63 -2.93
C PRO A 127 13.42 -1.77 -3.69
N VAL A 128 12.55 -1.41 -4.64
CA VAL A 128 11.81 -2.37 -5.48
C VAL A 128 12.75 -3.30 -6.26
N ASP A 129 14.00 -2.90 -6.45
CA ASP A 129 15.05 -3.65 -7.14
C ASP A 129 15.60 -4.85 -6.36
N TRP A 130 15.29 -5.01 -5.06
CA TRP A 130 15.70 -6.19 -4.29
C TRP A 130 14.83 -7.41 -4.57
N ILE A 131 13.57 -7.22 -4.96
CA ILE A 131 12.62 -8.33 -5.21
C ILE A 131 13.03 -9.14 -6.44
N PRO A 132 13.38 -8.54 -7.61
CA PRO A 132 13.84 -9.29 -8.77
C PRO A 132 15.19 -9.98 -8.53
N GLN A 133 16.09 -9.39 -7.73
CA GLN A 133 17.41 -9.96 -7.44
C GLN A 133 17.33 -11.20 -6.54
N ILE A 134 16.40 -11.22 -5.57
CA ILE A 134 16.16 -12.40 -4.73
C ILE A 134 15.47 -13.51 -5.53
N ALA A 135 14.59 -13.18 -6.49
CA ALA A 135 13.94 -14.17 -7.36
C ALA A 135 14.88 -14.78 -8.42
N GLN A 136 16.08 -14.22 -8.61
CA GLN A 136 17.14 -14.75 -9.48
C GLN A 136 18.14 -15.67 -8.74
N LEU A 137 18.07 -15.75 -7.41
CA LEU A 137 18.79 -16.71 -6.57
C LEU A 137 17.99 -18.01 -6.42
#